data_AF-A0A268JA86-F1
#
_entry.id   AF-A0A268JA86-F1
#
_cell.length_a   1.000
_cell.length_b   1.000
_cell.length_c   1.000
_cell.angle_alpha   90.00
_cell.angle_beta   90.00
_cell.angle_gamma   90.00
#
_symmetry.space_group_name_H-M   'P 1'
#
loop_
_entity.id
_entity.type
_entity.pdbx_description
1 polymer ?
#
loop_
_entity_poly.entity_id
_entity_poly.type
_entity_poly.pdbx_seq_one_letter_code
_entity_poly.pdbx_strand_id
1 'polypeptide(L)' 'MRLQILKGTIGGIIGAVAGFIFGLYIGMNFYSEDFVFNGLRGYEAASQIGAFIGGLLGAVSGFLLALIMAGLKGNQKSK' A
#
# COMPACT_ATOMS: atom_id res chain seq x y z
N MET A 1 13.51 -2.79 16.75
CA MET A 1 12.10 -2.36 16.59
C MET A 1 11.92 -1.08 15.78
N ARG A 2 12.46 0.09 16.19
CA ARG A 2 12.19 1.38 15.51
C ARG A 2 12.42 1.39 13.98
N LEU A 3 13.52 0.78 13.49
CA LEU A 3 13.81 0.70 12.05
C LEU A 3 12.87 -0.23 11.27
N GLN A 4 12.36 -1.29 11.88
CA GLN A 4 11.44 -2.22 11.21
C GLN A 4 10.06 -1.59 11.05
N ILE A 5 9.62 -0.86 12.09
CA ILE A 5 8.37 -0.08 12.05
C ILE A 5 8.48 1.00 10.97
N LEU A 6 9.59 1.75 10.93
CA LEU A 6 9.81 2.78 9.91
C LEU A 6 9.78 2.21 8.48
N LYS A 7 10.42 1.06 8.23
CA LYS A 7 10.38 0.39 6.92
C LYS A 7 8.97 -0.09 6.56
N GLY A 8 8.23 -0.61 7.53
CA GLY A 8 6.81 -0.94 7.36
C GLY A 8 5.97 0.28 7.02
N THR A 9 6.16 1.41 7.71
CA THR A 9 5.46 2.67 7.44
C THR A 9 5.76 3.19 6.04
N ILE A 10 7.04 3.19 5.61
CA ILE A 10 7.43 3.61 4.26
C ILE A 10 6.78 2.71 3.20
N GLY A 11 6.83 1.38 3.40
CA GLY A 11 6.15 0.43 2.52
C GLY A 11 4.65 0.72 2.44
N GLY A 12 4.01 1.02 3.58
CA GLY A 12 2.60 1.37 3.66
C GLY A 12 2.26 2.65 2.90
N ILE A 13 3.07 3.71 3.03
CA ILE A 13 2.86 4.96 2.30
C ILE A 13 2.98 4.73 0.79
N ILE A 14 4.03 4.03 0.34
CA ILE A 14 4.24 3.74 -1.09
C ILE A 14 3.10 2.89 -1.64
N GLY A 15 2.70 1.85 -0.90
CA GLY A 15 1.58 1.00 -1.26
C GLY A 15 0.26 1.78 -1.34
N ALA A 16 0.01 2.68 -0.40
CA ALA A 16 -1.20 3.51 -0.41
C ALA A 16 -1.25 4.44 -1.61
N VAL A 17 -0.13 5.08 -1.96
CA VAL A 17 -0.04 5.96 -3.15
C VAL A 17 -0.23 5.14 -4.43
N ALA A 18 0.44 3.99 -4.56
CA ALA A 18 0.27 3.13 -5.72
C ALA A 18 -1.17 2.63 -5.84
N GLY A 19 -1.75 2.15 -4.74
CA GLY A 19 -3.13 1.69 -4.67
C GLY A 19 -4.14 2.79 -5.00
N PHE A 20 -3.90 4.02 -4.56
CA PHE A 20 -4.72 5.18 -4.91
C PHE A 20 -4.72 5.42 -6.42
N ILE A 21 -3.53 5.45 -7.05
CA ILE A 21 -3.39 5.67 -8.49
C ILE A 21 -4.09 4.55 -9.29
N PHE A 22 -3.88 3.29 -8.91
CA PHE A 22 -4.56 2.16 -9.56
C PHE A 22 -6.08 2.22 -9.36
N GLY A 23 -6.54 2.52 -8.15
CA GLY A 23 -7.96 2.67 -7.86
C GLY A 23 -8.60 3.82 -8.62
N LEU A 24 -7.88 4.93 -8.82
CA LEU A 24 -8.34 6.05 -9.64
C LEU A 24 -8.39 5.68 -11.12
N TYR A 25 -7.38 4.96 -11.63
CA TYR A 25 -7.35 4.48 -13.02
C TYR A 25 -8.50 3.49 -13.31
N ILE A 26 -8.68 2.48 -12.46
CA ILE A 26 -9.81 1.54 -12.55
C ILE A 26 -11.12 2.33 -12.41
N GLY A 27 -11.17 3.22 -11.43
CA GLY A 27 -12.25 4.14 -11.17
C GLY A 27 -12.74 4.87 -12.43
N MET A 28 -11.82 5.54 -13.12
CA MET A 28 -12.12 6.30 -14.33
C MET A 28 -12.52 5.42 -15.51
N ASN A 29 -12.00 4.19 -15.61
CA ASN A 29 -12.32 3.29 -16.73
C ASN A 29 -13.64 2.53 -16.55
N PHE A 30 -14.05 2.24 -15.31
CA PHE A 30 -15.25 1.43 -15.02
C PHE A 30 -16.44 2.27 -14.51
N TYR A 31 -16.19 3.42 -13.90
CA TYR A 31 -17.21 4.30 -13.33
C TYR A 31 -17.16 5.70 -13.99
N SER A 32 -17.02 5.70 -15.32
CA SER A 32 -16.89 6.91 -16.14
C SER A 32 -18.21 7.70 -16.24
N GLU A 33 -19.34 7.00 -16.19
CA GLU A 33 -20.67 7.59 -16.08
C GLU A 33 -20.97 7.91 -14.60
N ASP A 34 -21.89 8.86 -14.32
CA ASP A 34 -22.18 9.46 -13.01
C ASP A 34 -22.68 8.47 -11.92
N PHE A 35 -21.89 7.45 -11.64
CA PHE A 35 -22.07 6.56 -10.51
C PHE A 35 -21.60 7.29 -9.26
N VAL A 36 -22.54 7.58 -8.37
CA VAL A 36 -22.27 8.20 -7.08
C VAL A 36 -22.51 7.18 -5.99
N PHE A 37 -21.47 6.93 -5.19
CA PHE A 37 -21.53 6.03 -4.04
C PHE A 37 -21.20 6.82 -2.78
N ASN A 38 -22.17 6.88 -1.85
CA ASN A 38 -22.01 7.59 -0.57
C ASN A 38 -21.58 9.07 -0.74
N GLY A 39 -22.09 9.76 -1.78
CA GLY A 39 -21.76 11.15 -2.08
C GLY A 39 -20.42 11.36 -2.80
N LEU A 40 -19.67 10.30 -3.10
CA LEU A 40 -18.42 10.34 -3.88
C LEU A 40 -18.66 9.81 -5.29
N ARG A 41 -17.95 10.35 -6.28
CA ARG A 41 -17.96 9.77 -7.62
C ARG A 41 -17.30 8.39 -7.60
N GLY A 42 -17.71 7.49 -8.47
CA GLY A 42 -17.25 6.11 -8.48
C GLY A 42 -15.73 5.96 -8.55
N TYR A 43 -15.05 6.81 -9.32
CA TYR A 43 -13.59 6.81 -9.37
C TYR A 43 -12.94 7.30 -8.07
N GLU A 44 -13.57 8.21 -7.34
CA GLU A 44 -13.08 8.71 -6.05
C GLU A 44 -13.20 7.59 -5.00
N ALA A 45 -14.35 6.92 -4.93
CA ALA A 45 -14.54 5.78 -4.05
C ALA A 45 -13.56 4.65 -4.37
N ALA A 46 -13.37 4.33 -5.66
CA ALA A 46 -12.41 3.31 -6.10
C ALA A 46 -10.97 3.68 -5.73
N SER A 47 -10.58 4.95 -5.85
CA SER A 47 -9.24 5.42 -5.46
C SER A 47 -9.01 5.33 -3.94
N GLN A 48 -10.02 5.65 -3.12
CA GLN A 48 -9.93 5.52 -1.66
C GLN A 48 -9.79 4.05 -1.24
N ILE A 49 -10.60 3.15 -1.83
CA ILE A 49 -10.50 1.70 -1.58
C ILE A 49 -9.13 1.19 -2.02
N GLY A 50 -8.68 1.58 -3.20
CA GLY A 50 -7.37 1.24 -3.73
C GLY A 50 -6.25 1.68 -2.79
N ALA A 51 -6.30 2.90 -2.25
CA ALA A 51 -5.34 3.41 -1.29
C ALA A 51 -5.30 2.59 0.00
N PHE A 52 -6.47 2.18 0.49
CA PHE A 52 -6.57 1.39 1.72
C PHE A 52 -5.95 -0.01 1.54
N ILE A 53 -6.30 -0.70 0.46
CA ILE A 53 -5.78 -2.03 0.12
C ILE A 53 -4.28 -1.95 -0.15
N GLY A 54 -3.86 -1.01 -1.00
CA GLY A 54 -2.47 -0.80 -1.35
C GLY A 54 -1.62 -0.45 -0.13
N GLY A 55 -2.13 0.40 0.76
CA GLY A 55 -1.45 0.77 2.00
C GLY A 55 -1.25 -0.41 2.94
N LEU A 56 -2.26 -1.26 3.09
CA LEU A 56 -2.17 -2.46 3.92
C LEU A 56 -1.14 -3.45 3.37
N LEU A 57 -1.21 -3.74 2.06
CA LEU A 57 -0.26 -4.62 1.37
C LEU A 57 1.16 -4.08 1.40
N GLY A 58 1.32 -2.77 1.20
CA GLY A 58 2.61 -2.08 1.28
C GLY A 58 3.22 -2.14 2.67
N ALA A 59 2.41 -1.97 3.72
CA ALA A 59 2.86 -2.03 5.10
C ALA A 59 3.31 -3.44 5.49
N VAL A 60 2.51 -4.45 5.12
CA VAL A 60 2.82 -5.87 5.37
C VAL A 60 4.09 -6.28 4.64
N SER A 61 4.19 -5.98 3.34
CA SER A 61 5.38 -6.32 2.54
C SER A 61 6.64 -5.59 3.02
N GLY A 62 6.54 -4.29 3.35
CA GLY A 62 7.65 -3.52 3.91
C GLY A 62 8.13 -4.05 5.26
N PHE A 63 7.21 -4.49 6.11
CA PHE A 63 7.53 -5.11 7.40
C PHE A 63 8.19 -6.50 7.22
N LEU A 64 7.64 -7.35 6.35
CA LEU A 64 8.20 -8.67 6.01
C LEU A 64 9.63 -8.54 5.46
N LEU A 65 9.86 -7.62 4.51
CA LEU A 65 11.20 -7.35 3.99
C LEU A 65 12.17 -6.92 5.10
N ALA A 66 11.70 -6.10 6.05
CA ALA A 66 12.51 -5.69 7.19
C ALA A 66 12.88 -6.85 8.11
N LEU A 67 12.00 -7.83 8.29
CA LEU A 67 12.27 -9.06 9.04
C LEU A 67 13.29 -9.97 8.32
N ILE A 68 13.09 -10.21 7.02
CA ILE A 68 13.99 -11.03 6.21
C ILE A 68 15.41 -10.45 6.22
N MET A 69 15.55 -9.13 5.99
CA MET A 69 16.87 -8.47 6.05
C MET A 69 17.51 -8.54 7.42
N ALA A 70 16.72 -8.46 8.50
CA ALA A 70 17.25 -8.60 9.86
C ALA A 70 17.79 -10.02 10.11
N GLY A 71 17.08 -11.05 9.65
CA GLY A 71 17.54 -12.45 9.72
C GLY A 71 18.80 -12.70 8.90
N LEU A 72 18.89 -12.15 7.67
CA LEU A 72 20.07 -12.26 6.81
C LEU A 72 21.32 -11.60 7.43
N LYS A 73 21.15 -10.46 8.10
CA LYS A 73 22.28 -9.74 8.74
C LYS A 73 22.82 -10.46 9.98
N GLY A 74 22.00 -11.25 10.66
CA GLY A 74 22.44 -12.11 11.77
C GLY A 74 23.34 -13.26 11.31
N ASN A 75 23.01 -13.88 10.17
CA ASN A 75 23.75 -15.02 9.62
C ASN A 75 25.14 -14.64 9.07
N GLN A 76 25.31 -13.39 8.62
CA GLN A 76 26.59 -12.88 8.10
C GLN A 76 27.63 -12.56 9.19
N LYS A 77 27.22 -12.39 10.45
CA LYS A 77 28.14 -12.15 11.58
C LYS A 77 28.71 -13.43 12.20
N SER A 78 28.22 -14.60 11.77
CA SER A 78 28.63 -15.91 12.31
C SER A 78 29.63 -16.66 11.42
N LYS A 79 30.18 -16.01 10.40
CA LYS A 79 31.27 -16.49 9.54
C LYS A 79 32.46 -15.57 9.70
#